data_AF-A0A2V9SPE2-F1
#
_entry.id   AF-A0A2V9SPE2-F1
#
_cell.length_a   1.000
_cell.length_b   1.000
_cell.length_c   1.000
_cell.angle_alpha   90.00
_cell.angle_beta   90.00
_cell.angle_gamma   90.00
#
_symmetry.space_group_name_H-M   'P 1'
#
loop_
_entity.id
_entity.type
_entity.pdbx_description
1 polymer ?
#
loop_
_entity_poly.entity_id
_entity_poly.type
_entity_poly.pdbx_seq_one_letter_code
_entity_poly.pdbx_strand_id
1 'polypeptide(L)'
;MSVTRIAGRIKAHYRHVFNSGCIYTAIGEASGELKHRSKPGTKLRAIRQQCGLSFRAVYAASQDIAKEHRQPAFLVPPSRLHDIETKDRIPSIHRLYALARIYGRTLNEILSLYGIPL
;
A
#
# COMPACT_ATOMS: atom_id res chain seq x y z
N MET A 1 -39.21 1.32 3.00
CA MET A 1 -38.29 2.48 3.16
C MET A 1 -37.15 2.30 2.16
N SER A 2 -37.20 3.01 1.03
CA SER A 2 -36.36 2.75 -0.14
C SER A 2 -35.07 3.58 -0.12
N VAL A 3 -33.95 2.94 -0.50
CA VAL A 3 -32.55 3.42 -0.52
C VAL A 3 -32.32 4.77 -1.20
N THR A 4 -33.30 5.28 -1.94
CA THR A 4 -33.26 6.51 -2.75
C THR A 4 -33.17 7.80 -1.93
N ARG A 5 -33.63 7.82 -0.66
CA ARG A 5 -33.57 9.04 0.18
C ARG A 5 -32.18 9.35 0.74
N ILE A 6 -31.32 8.33 0.93
CA ILE A 6 -29.98 8.53 1.50
C ILE A 6 -29.05 9.17 0.46
N ALA A 7 -29.16 8.74 -0.81
CA ALA A 7 -28.37 9.30 -1.92
C ALA A 7 -28.60 10.81 -2.14
N GLY A 8 -29.83 11.28 -1.92
CA GLY A 8 -30.18 12.70 -2.04
C GLY A 8 -29.51 13.60 -0.98
N ARG A 9 -29.29 13.07 0.23
CA ARG A 9 -28.69 13.82 1.34
C ARG A 9 -27.16 13.89 1.25
N ILE A 10 -26.52 12.89 0.65
CA ILE A 10 -25.07 12.90 0.35
C ILE A 10 -24.76 13.91 -0.77
N LYS A 11 -25.59 13.97 -1.83
CA LYS A 11 -25.40 14.91 -2.95
C LYS A 11 -25.44 16.40 -2.55
N ALA A 12 -26.23 16.76 -1.53
CA ALA A 12 -26.33 18.15 -1.08
C ALA A 12 -25.07 18.64 -0.34
N HIS A 13 -24.35 17.74 0.33
CA HIS A 13 -23.17 18.10 1.13
C HIS A 13 -21.90 18.28 0.27
N TYR A 14 -21.82 17.65 -0.90
CA TYR A 14 -20.68 17.73 -1.83
C TYR A 14 -20.89 18.72 -2.99
N ARG A 15 -21.82 19.67 -2.85
CA ARG A 15 -22.20 20.60 -3.93
C ARG A 15 -21.10 21.57 -4.35
N HIS A 16 -20.02 21.69 -3.57
CA HIS A 16 -18.81 22.43 -3.95
C HIS A 16 -17.79 21.64 -4.79
N VAL A 17 -17.96 20.32 -4.94
CA VAL A 17 -17.02 19.47 -5.72
C VAL A 17 -17.45 19.33 -7.19
N PHE A 18 -18.64 19.82 -7.55
CA PHE A 18 -19.28 19.57 -8.85
C PHE A 18 -19.56 20.80 -9.71
N ASN A 19 -18.80 21.89 -9.51
CA ASN A 19 -18.90 23.05 -10.41
C ASN A 19 -17.52 23.61 -10.75
N SER A 20 -16.76 22.88 -11.57
CA SER A 20 -15.66 23.40 -12.39
C SER A 20 -15.23 22.31 -13.38
N GLY A 21 -15.44 22.56 -14.67
CA GLY A 21 -15.15 21.63 -15.77
C GLY A 21 -13.66 21.43 -16.04
N CYS A 22 -12.94 20.75 -15.14
CA CYS A 22 -11.51 20.47 -15.31
C CYS A 22 -10.99 19.14 -14.71
N ILE A 23 -11.86 18.21 -14.27
CA ILE A 23 -11.37 16.96 -13.60
C ILE A 23 -11.32 15.72 -14.49
N TYR A 24 -11.99 15.69 -15.64
CA TYR A 24 -12.01 14.51 -16.53
C TYR A 24 -11.00 14.59 -17.69
N THR A 25 -10.42 15.75 -17.98
CA THR A 25 -9.37 15.91 -18.99
C THR A 25 -7.96 15.60 -18.42
N ALA A 26 -7.76 15.77 -17.11
CA ALA A 26 -6.45 15.52 -16.46
C ALA A 26 -6.09 14.02 -16.32
N ILE A 27 -7.05 13.10 -16.44
CA ILE A 27 -6.77 11.65 -16.36
C ILE A 27 -6.15 11.09 -17.65
N GLY A 28 -6.24 11.80 -18.77
CA GLY A 28 -5.63 11.41 -20.05
C GLY A 28 -4.17 11.84 -20.21
N GLU A 29 -3.79 13.00 -19.65
CA GLU A 29 -2.48 13.62 -19.88
C GLU A 29 -1.44 13.28 -18.79
N ALA A 30 -1.87 12.91 -17.58
CA ALA A 30 -0.97 12.54 -16.47
C ALA A 30 -0.29 11.15 -16.62
N SER A 31 -0.60 10.40 -17.67
CA SER A 31 0.05 9.10 -17.93
C SER A 31 1.50 9.24 -18.41
N GLY A 32 1.89 10.44 -18.89
CA GLY A 32 3.21 10.71 -19.47
C GLY A 32 4.31 11.14 -18.49
N GLU A 33 3.95 11.70 -17.33
CA GLU A 33 4.90 12.35 -16.40
C GLU A 33 5.20 11.59 -15.11
N LEU A 34 4.60 10.42 -14.87
CA LEU A 34 5.03 9.50 -13.79
C LEU A 34 6.29 8.68 -14.15
N LYS A 35 7.00 9.09 -15.21
CA LYS A 35 8.27 8.49 -15.63
C LYS A 35 9.36 8.84 -14.61
N HIS A 36 9.61 7.90 -13.70
CA HIS A 36 10.75 7.80 -12.78
C HIS A 36 10.53 8.19 -11.30
N ARG A 37 9.30 8.08 -10.77
CA ARG A 37 9.18 7.89 -9.31
C ARG A 37 9.60 6.45 -9.00
N SER A 38 10.69 6.26 -8.24
CA SER A 38 11.16 4.93 -7.82
C SER A 38 9.99 4.12 -7.24
N LYS A 39 9.75 2.94 -7.83
CA LYS A 39 8.61 2.07 -7.52
C LYS A 39 8.62 1.70 -6.02
N PRO A 40 7.46 1.65 -5.34
CA PRO A 40 7.39 1.30 -3.91
C PRO A 40 8.10 -0.02 -3.59
N GLY A 41 7.97 -1.02 -4.46
CA GLY A 41 8.64 -2.32 -4.34
C GLY A 41 10.17 -2.21 -4.33
N THR A 42 10.75 -1.37 -5.19
CA THR A 42 12.19 -1.11 -5.22
C THR A 42 12.68 -0.47 -3.91
N LYS A 43 11.90 0.45 -3.34
CA LYS A 43 12.22 1.07 -2.04
C LYS A 43 12.15 0.06 -0.89
N LEU A 44 11.12 -0.81 -0.87
CA LEU A 44 11.03 -1.90 0.10
C LEU A 44 12.23 -2.85 0.01
N ARG A 45 12.64 -3.20 -1.22
CA ARG A 45 13.83 -4.01 -1.45
C ARG A 45 15.09 -3.35 -0.89
N ALA A 46 15.26 -2.05 -1.12
CA ALA A 46 16.39 -1.30 -0.61
C ALA A 46 16.43 -1.31 0.94
N ILE A 47 15.29 -1.07 1.60
CA ILE A 47 15.18 -1.15 3.06
C ILE A 47 15.56 -2.55 3.55
N ARG A 48 15.02 -3.61 2.94
CA ARG A 48 15.35 -4.99 3.32
C ARG A 48 16.85 -5.28 3.21
N GLN A 49 17.47 -4.82 2.13
CA GLN A 49 18.91 -5.00 1.90
C GLN A 49 19.75 -4.21 2.91
N GLN A 50 19.33 -3.01 3.29
CA GLN A 50 19.97 -2.20 4.34
C GLN A 50 19.87 -2.88 5.72
N CYS A 51 18.77 -3.57 6.01
CA CYS A 51 18.62 -4.41 7.20
C CYS A 51 19.45 -5.71 7.14
N GLY A 52 20.11 -6.02 6.02
CA GLY A 52 20.85 -7.29 5.85
C GLY A 52 19.96 -8.53 5.78
N LEU A 53 18.65 -8.38 5.52
CA LEU A 53 17.69 -9.48 5.61
C LEU A 53 17.57 -10.24 4.28
N SER A 54 17.74 -11.55 4.35
CA SER A 54 17.39 -12.45 3.25
C SER A 54 15.87 -12.65 3.15
N PHE A 55 15.39 -13.13 2.00
CA PHE A 55 13.98 -13.50 1.82
C PHE A 55 13.53 -14.55 2.85
N ARG A 56 14.42 -15.48 3.20
CA ARG A 56 14.15 -16.52 4.19
C ARG A 56 14.08 -15.96 5.60
N ALA A 57 14.94 -15.00 5.95
CA ALA A 57 14.89 -14.31 7.23
C ALA A 57 13.58 -13.52 7.40
N VAL A 58 13.15 -12.79 6.37
CA VAL A 58 11.84 -12.09 6.39
C VAL A 58 10.69 -13.08 6.56
N TYR A 59 10.72 -14.21 5.84
CA TYR A 59 9.69 -15.22 5.99
C TYR A 59 9.63 -15.79 7.41
N ALA A 60 10.78 -16.16 7.99
CA ALA A 60 10.86 -16.66 9.36
C ALA A 60 10.29 -15.65 10.37
N ALA A 61 10.72 -14.39 10.31
CA ALA A 61 10.20 -13.35 11.19
C ALA A 61 8.68 -13.12 11.00
N SER A 62 8.17 -13.24 9.76
CA SER A 62 6.73 -13.16 9.50
C SER A 62 5.93 -14.33 10.10
N GLN A 63 6.57 -15.51 10.25
CA GLN A 63 5.94 -16.65 10.93
C GLN A 63 5.74 -16.37 12.42
N ASP A 64 6.70 -15.70 13.06
CA ASP A 64 6.60 -15.35 14.48
C ASP A 64 5.48 -14.32 14.70
N ILE A 65 5.37 -13.29 13.85
CA ILE A 65 4.25 -12.34 13.87
C ILE A 65 2.91 -13.04 13.63
N ALA A 66 2.84 -13.94 12.66
CA ALA A 66 1.61 -14.69 12.38
C ALA A 66 1.18 -15.57 13.57
N LYS A 67 2.13 -16.15 14.30
CA LYS A 67 1.86 -16.90 15.54
C LYS A 67 1.40 -16.00 16.68
N GLU A 68 2.11 -14.88 16.91
CA GLU A 68 1.77 -13.88 17.94
C GLU A 68 0.31 -13.41 17.79
N HIS A 69 -0.09 -13.08 16.56
CA HIS A 69 -1.45 -12.62 16.27
C HIS A 69 -2.45 -13.74 15.94
N ARG A 70 -2.02 -15.01 15.94
CA ARG A 70 -2.84 -16.18 15.51
C ARG A 70 -3.52 -15.98 14.16
N GLN A 71 -2.81 -15.35 13.22
CA GLN A 71 -3.39 -14.91 11.95
C GLN A 71 -2.41 -15.16 10.78
N PRO A 72 -2.69 -16.12 9.89
CA PRO A 72 -1.79 -16.45 8.77
C PRO A 72 -1.66 -15.32 7.73
N ALA A 73 -2.55 -14.34 7.70
CA ALA A 73 -2.46 -13.20 6.78
C ALA A 73 -1.18 -12.36 6.93
N PHE A 74 -0.50 -12.44 8.09
CA PHE A 74 0.78 -11.78 8.34
C PHE A 74 1.97 -12.46 7.63
N LEU A 75 1.82 -13.70 7.16
CA LEU A 75 2.90 -14.41 6.47
C LEU A 75 3.32 -13.69 5.19
N VAL A 76 4.63 -13.58 5.01
CA VAL A 76 5.26 -13.04 3.81
C VAL A 76 6.17 -14.11 3.18
N PRO A 77 5.62 -15.05 2.38
CA PRO A 77 6.41 -16.06 1.69
C PRO A 77 7.44 -15.43 0.72
N PRO A 78 8.58 -16.08 0.45
CA PRO A 78 9.60 -15.55 -0.46
C PRO A 78 9.08 -15.17 -1.85
N SER A 79 8.19 -15.98 -2.43
CA SER A 79 7.56 -15.68 -3.72
C SER A 79 6.69 -14.42 -3.66
N ARG A 80 5.96 -14.23 -2.56
CA ARG A 80 5.14 -13.05 -2.34
C ARG A 80 6.00 -11.80 -2.16
N LEU A 81 7.08 -11.91 -1.38
CA LEU A 81 8.03 -10.83 -1.22
C LEU A 81 8.67 -10.44 -2.56
N HIS A 82 9.00 -11.42 -3.41
CA HIS A 82 9.55 -11.16 -4.73
C HIS A 82 8.57 -10.38 -5.59
N ASP A 83 7.32 -10.86 -5.69
CA ASP A 83 6.27 -10.16 -6.44
C ASP A 83 6.06 -8.72 -5.95
N ILE A 84 6.14 -8.48 -4.64
CA ILE A 84 6.02 -7.14 -4.04
C ILE A 84 7.20 -6.26 -4.45
N GLU A 85 8.43 -6.78 -4.39
CA GLU A 85 9.65 -6.02 -4.65
C GLU A 85 9.91 -5.76 -6.14
N THR A 86 9.43 -6.63 -7.03
CA THR A 86 9.79 -6.58 -8.46
C THR A 86 8.61 -6.35 -9.41
N LYS A 87 7.40 -6.77 -9.06
CA LYS A 87 6.22 -6.77 -9.96
C LYS A 87 5.13 -5.78 -9.53
N ASP A 88 5.48 -4.77 -8.74
CA ASP A 88 4.55 -3.74 -8.25
C ASP A 88 3.32 -4.31 -7.53
N ARG A 89 3.42 -5.51 -6.95
CA ARG A 89 2.29 -6.13 -6.28
C ARG A 89 2.00 -5.41 -4.96
N ILE A 90 0.79 -4.88 -4.82
CA ILE A 90 0.34 -4.21 -3.60
C ILE A 90 0.15 -5.26 -2.48
N PRO A 91 0.87 -5.17 -1.36
CA PRO A 91 0.67 -6.06 -0.21
C PRO A 91 -0.64 -5.72 0.50
N SER A 92 -1.27 -6.74 1.11
CA SER A 92 -2.39 -6.54 2.03
C SER A 92 -1.95 -5.78 3.30
N ILE A 93 -2.89 -5.15 4.00
CA ILE A 93 -2.60 -4.41 5.24
C ILE A 93 -1.81 -5.21 6.28
N HIS A 94 -2.15 -6.49 6.49
CA HIS A 94 -1.41 -7.40 7.38
C HIS A 94 0.07 -7.55 6.99
N ARG A 95 0.37 -7.59 5.68
CA ARG A 95 1.75 -7.74 5.20
C ARG A 95 2.49 -6.41 5.25
N LEU A 96 1.83 -5.29 5.01
CA LEU A 96 2.42 -3.96 5.22
C LEU A 96 2.82 -3.79 6.70
N TYR A 97 1.94 -4.18 7.63
CA TYR A 97 2.26 -4.21 9.05
C TYR A 97 3.44 -5.14 9.37
N ALA A 98 3.42 -6.37 8.86
CA ALA A 98 4.51 -7.32 9.08
C ALA A 98 5.85 -6.79 8.56
N LEU A 99 5.86 -6.22 7.34
CA LEU A 99 7.06 -5.62 6.75
C LEU A 99 7.57 -4.42 7.55
N ALA A 100 6.68 -3.55 8.03
CA ALA A 100 7.05 -2.44 8.89
C ALA A 100 7.76 -2.94 10.15
N ARG A 101 7.15 -3.91 10.86
CA ARG A 101 7.71 -4.48 12.09
C ARG A 101 9.03 -5.21 11.85
N ILE A 102 9.15 -6.00 10.77
CA ILE A 102 10.37 -6.74 10.43
C ILE A 102 11.52 -5.80 10.03
N TYR A 103 11.21 -4.70 9.33
CA TYR A 103 12.21 -3.74 8.87
C TYR A 103 12.54 -2.67 9.92
N GLY A 104 11.96 -2.73 11.11
CA GLY A 104 12.16 -1.72 12.16
C GLY A 104 11.65 -0.33 11.75
N ARG A 105 10.59 -0.28 10.95
CA ARG A 105 9.94 0.95 10.47
C ARG A 105 8.55 1.09 11.04
N THR A 106 8.08 2.32 11.11
CA THR A 106 6.68 2.61 11.38
C THR A 106 5.81 2.20 10.19
N LEU A 107 4.54 1.88 10.45
CA LEU A 107 3.59 1.59 9.38
C LEU A 107 3.42 2.80 8.44
N ASN A 108 3.47 4.02 8.98
CA ASN A 108 3.36 5.25 8.21
C ASN A 108 4.53 5.42 7.23
N GLU A 109 5.77 5.13 7.65
CA GLU A 109 6.92 5.15 6.73
C GLU A 109 6.70 4.17 5.56
N ILE A 110 6.21 2.96 5.82
CA ILE A 110 5.93 1.98 4.76
C ILE A 110 4.79 2.42 3.83
N LEU A 111 3.71 2.98 4.38
CA LEU A 111 2.58 3.49 3.59
C LEU A 111 2.96 4.70 2.73
N SER A 112 3.87 5.55 3.23
CA SER A 112 4.39 6.71 2.48
C SER A 112 5.10 6.28 1.19
N LEU A 113 5.69 5.07 1.15
CA LEU A 113 6.31 4.52 -0.06
C LEU A 113 5.29 4.33 -1.19
N TYR A 114 4.03 4.07 -0.83
CA TYR A 114 2.89 3.91 -1.74
C TYR A 114 2.14 5.23 -2.00
N GLY A 115 2.66 6.37 -1.54
CA GLY A 115 2.08 7.69 -1.78
C GLY A 115 0.88 8.01 -0.88
N ILE A 116 0.72 7.32 0.25
CA ILE A 116 -0.33 7.58 1.23
C ILE A 116 0.27 8.46 2.35
N PRO A 117 -0.06 9.77 2.42
CA PRO A 117 0.35 10.63 3.52
C PRO A 117 -0.54 10.36 4.75
N LEU A 118 0.07 10.11 5.91
CA LEU A 118 -0.60 9.91 7.21
C LEU A 118 -0.03 10.89 8.24
#